data_AF-A0A8S3B330-F1
#
_entry.id   AF-A0A8S3B330-F1
#
_cell.length_a   1.000
_cell.length_b   1.000
_cell.length_c   1.000
_cell.angle_alpha   90.00
_cell.angle_beta   90.00
_cell.angle_gamma   90.00
#
_symmetry.space_group_name_H-M   'P 1'
#
loop_
_entity.id
_entity.type
_entity.pdbx_description
1 polymer ?
#
loop_
_entity_poly.entity_id
_entity_poly.type
_entity_poly.pdbx_seq_one_letter_code
_entity_poly.pdbx_strand_id
1 'polypeptide(L)' 'MAAKQQQYQYLPYTHEIYSDVQSAAQINRRISPATKPLQIIIIRHAERADAVLGSDWSKKSFDRAGRYIRFS' A
#
# COMPACT_ATOMS: atom_id res chain seq x y z
N MET A 1 -27.53 18.27 12.16
CA MET A 1 -27.58 16.80 12.08
C MET A 1 -26.15 16.29 12.21
N ALA A 2 -25.81 15.63 13.33
CA ALA A 2 -24.45 15.17 13.62
C ALA A 2 -24.27 13.71 13.17
N ALA A 3 -23.30 13.45 12.29
CA ALA A 3 -22.96 12.11 11.85
C ALA A 3 -22.16 11.38 12.93
N LYS A 4 -22.69 10.25 13.42
CA LYS A 4 -22.03 9.36 14.38
C LYS A 4 -20.86 8.64 13.70
N GLN A 5 -19.64 8.89 14.16
CA GLN A 5 -18.48 8.07 13.80
C GLN A 5 -18.55 6.77 14.61
N GLN A 6 -18.71 5.63 13.93
CA GLN A 6 -18.59 4.32 14.54
C GLN A 6 -17.10 4.01 14.74
N GLN A 7 -16.67 3.93 16.00
CA GLN A 7 -15.35 3.44 16.37
C GLN A 7 -15.32 1.91 16.26
N TYR A 8 -14.56 1.37 15.32
CA TYR A 8 -14.28 -0.07 15.28
C TYR A 8 -13.14 -0.38 16.26
N GLN A 9 -13.50 -0.94 17.41
CA GLN A 9 -12.56 -1.43 18.41
C GLN A 9 -12.14 -2.85 18.04
N TYR A 10 -10.88 -3.03 17.61
CA TYR A 10 -10.30 -4.34 17.34
C TYR A 10 -9.87 -4.99 18.66
N LEU A 11 -10.47 -6.12 19.01
CA LEU A 11 -10.05 -6.95 20.14
C LEU A 11 -8.73 -7.66 19.82
N PRO A 12 -7.79 -7.78 20.78
CA PRO A 12 -6.54 -8.47 20.54
C PRO A 12 -6.76 -9.98 20.53
N TYR A 13 -6.33 -10.64 19.45
CA TYR A 13 -6.27 -12.09 19.35
C TYR A 13 -5.27 -12.64 20.38
N THR A 14 -5.77 -13.16 21.49
CA THR A 14 -4.99 -13.98 22.43
C THR A 14 -4.65 -15.31 21.75
N HIS A 15 -3.40 -15.46 21.29
CA HIS A 15 -2.87 -16.75 20.89
C HIS A 15 -2.51 -17.52 22.17
N GLU A 16 -3.38 -18.42 22.61
CA GLU A 16 -3.02 -19.43 23.60
C GLU A 16 -2.23 -20.54 22.88
N ILE A 17 -0.94 -20.62 23.17
CA ILE A 17 -0.05 -21.68 22.64
C ILE A 17 0.01 -22.77 23.71
N TYR A 18 -0.47 -23.98 23.36
CA TYR A 18 -0.29 -25.17 24.18
C TYR A 18 1.20 -25.46 24.38
N SER A 19 1.62 -25.58 25.63
CA SER A 19 2.98 -25.96 25.99
C SER A 19 3.08 -27.47 26.15
N ASP A 20 3.55 -28.17 25.12
CA ASP A 20 4.09 -29.52 25.31
C ASP A 20 5.62 -29.49 25.22
N VAL A 21 6.19 -29.46 26.42
CA VAL A 21 7.42 -30.13 26.88
C VAL A 21 8.26 -30.78 25.77
N GLN A 22 9.48 -30.27 25.58
CA GLN A 22 10.67 -31.09 25.76
C GLN A 22 11.94 -30.24 25.91
N SER A 23 12.59 -30.46 27.06
CA SER A 23 13.86 -29.87 27.46
C SER A 23 15.04 -30.47 26.71
N ALA A 24 16.01 -29.57 26.48
CA ALA A 24 17.45 -29.81 26.48
C ALA A 24 18.04 -30.73 25.40
N ALA A 25 18.58 -30.11 24.35
CA ALA A 25 20.01 -30.20 24.01
C ALA A 25 20.31 -29.35 22.76
N GLN A 26 21.51 -28.77 22.72
CA GLN A 26 22.14 -28.14 21.56
C GLN A 26 21.68 -26.71 21.22
N ILE A 27 22.10 -25.76 22.07
CA ILE A 27 22.34 -24.37 21.68
C ILE A 27 23.61 -24.33 20.80
N ASN A 28 23.58 -24.99 19.64
CA ASN A 28 24.35 -24.51 18.51
C ASN A 28 23.48 -23.41 17.91
N ARG A 29 23.82 -22.15 18.23
CA ARG A 29 23.21 -20.98 17.61
C ARG A 29 23.49 -21.04 16.10
N ARG A 30 22.67 -21.81 15.38
CA ARG A 30 22.37 -21.57 13.98
C ARG A 30 21.93 -20.10 13.98
N ILE A 31 22.79 -19.22 13.49
CA ILE A 31 22.39 -17.89 13.08
C ILE A 31 21.35 -18.19 12.01
N SER A 32 20.06 -18.15 12.39
CA SER A 32 18.97 -18.23 11.45
C SER A 32 19.34 -17.28 10.32
N PRO A 33 19.35 -17.71 9.04
CA PRO A 33 19.64 -16.79 7.96
C PRO A 33 18.67 -15.63 8.17
N ALA A 34 19.21 -14.44 8.40
CA ALA A 34 18.40 -13.26 8.64
C ALA A 34 17.52 -13.13 7.41
N THR A 35 16.28 -13.62 7.51
CA THR A 35 15.31 -13.58 6.45
C THR A 35 15.11 -12.10 6.22
N LYS A 36 15.70 -11.59 5.13
CA LYS A 36 15.60 -10.18 4.79
C LYS A 36 14.12 -9.82 4.91
N PRO A 37 13.76 -8.77 5.65
CA PRO A 37 12.37 -8.38 5.79
C PRO A 37 11.80 -8.20 4.38
N LEU A 38 10.56 -8.67 4.17
CA LEU A 38 9.86 -8.48 2.92
C LEU A 38 9.80 -6.97 2.64
N GLN A 39 10.46 -6.52 1.56
CA GLN A 39 10.42 -5.12 1.15
C GLN A 39 9.26 -4.92 0.19
N ILE A 40 8.28 -4.12 0.60
CA ILE A 40 7.16 -3.71 -0.25
C ILE A 40 7.47 -2.29 -0.76
N ILE A 41 7.54 -2.14 -2.08
CA ILE A 41 7.76 -0.85 -2.73
C ILE A 41 6.42 -0.34 -3.24
N ILE A 42 6.01 0.83 -2.78
CA ILE A 42 4.78 1.50 -3.23
C ILE A 42 5.21 2.66 -4.14
N ILE A 43 4.78 2.62 -5.40
CA ILE A 43 5.17 3.59 -6.42
C ILE A 43 3.94 4.41 -6.82
N ARG A 44 4.08 5.74 -6.80
CA ARG A 44 3.05 6.65 -7.31
C ARG A 44 3.12 6.73 -8.84
N HIS A 45 1.97 6.91 -9.49
CA HIS A 45 1.93 7.28 -10.90
C HIS A 45 2.73 8.57 -11.18
N ALA A 46 3.20 8.73 -12.41
CA ALA A 46 3.87 9.95 -12.87
C ALA A 46 2.90 11.14 -12.91
N GLU A 47 3.39 12.30 -13.37
CA GLU A 47 2.55 13.49 -13.52
C GLU A 47 1.29 13.22 -14.35
N ARG A 48 0.16 13.81 -13.93
CA ARG A 48 -1.13 13.66 -14.61
C ARG A 48 -1.45 14.88 -15.46
N ALA A 49 -1.98 14.65 -16.66
CA ALA A 49 -2.37 15.72 -17.58
C ALA A 49 -3.40 16.70 -16.98
N ASP A 50 -4.35 16.22 -16.19
CA ASP A 50 -5.35 17.05 -15.53
C ASP A 50 -4.75 17.91 -14.40
N ALA A 51 -3.68 17.45 -13.77
CA ALA A 51 -2.95 18.23 -12.77
C ALA A 51 -2.16 19.39 -13.40
N VAL A 52 -1.65 19.22 -14.62
CA VAL A 52 -0.86 20.24 -15.33
C VAL A 52 -1.74 21.20 -16.13
N LEU A 53 -2.68 20.66 -16.90
CA LEU A 53 -3.49 21.41 -17.85
C LEU A 53 -4.80 21.94 -17.23
N GLY A 54 -5.12 21.49 -16.01
CA GLY A 54 -6.31 21.87 -15.25
C GLY A 54 -7.56 21.07 -15.62
N SER A 55 -8.71 21.52 -15.12
CA SER A 55 -10.02 20.84 -15.32
C SER A 55 -10.42 20.69 -16.78
N ASP A 56 -9.99 21.61 -17.64
CA ASP A 56 -10.26 21.60 -19.09
C ASP A 56 -9.15 20.92 -19.92
N TRP A 57 -8.33 20.07 -19.30
CA TRP A 57 -7.23 19.36 -19.98
C TRP A 57 -7.67 18.65 -21.26
N SER A 58 -8.87 18.07 -21.26
CA SER A 58 -9.43 17.36 -22.42
C SER A 58 -9.69 18.33 -23.57
N LYS A 59 -10.36 19.46 -23.31
CA LYS A 59 -10.62 20.48 -24.35
C LYS A 59 -9.34 21.04 -24.97
N LYS A 60 -8.24 21.09 -24.20
CA LYS A 60 -6.93 21.55 -24.68
C LYS A 60 -6.16 20.49 -25.47
N SER A 61 -6.55 19.22 -25.35
CA SER A 61 -5.85 18.06 -25.94
C SER A 61 -6.53 17.50 -27.18
N PHE A 62 -7.73 17.99 -27.55
CA PHE A 62 -8.49 17.48 -28.69
C PHE A 62 -8.94 18.63 -29.61
N ASP A 63 -8.87 18.41 -30.92
CA ASP A 63 -9.41 19.33 -31.92
C ASP A 63 -10.95 19.26 -31.98
N ARG A 64 -11.58 20.12 -32.80
CA ARG A 64 -13.04 20.15 -32.98
C ARG A 64 -13.63 18.85 -33.54
N ALA A 65 -12.81 18.03 -34.21
CA ALA A 65 -13.21 16.73 -34.73
C ALA A 65 -12.97 15.59 -33.72
N GLY A 66 -12.50 15.92 -32.50
CA GLY A 66 -12.20 14.94 -31.45
C GLY A 66 -10.87 14.22 -31.64
N ARG A 67 -9.98 14.71 -32.51
CA ARG A 67 -8.64 14.13 -32.72
C ARG A 67 -7.66 14.70 -31.70
N TYR A 68 -6.82 13.84 -31.14
CA TYR A 68 -5.80 14.25 -30.20
C TYR A 68 -4.79 15.20 -30.87
N ILE A 69 -4.52 16.32 -30.22
CA ILE A 69 -3.52 17.31 -30.61
C ILE A 69 -2.52 17.50 -29.48
N ARG A 70 -1.26 17.77 -29.85
CA ARG A 70 -0.20 18.13 -28.91
C ARG A 70 0.65 19.23 -29.49
N PHE A 71 1.13 20.12 -28.63
CA PHE A 71 2.08 21.16 -29.00
C PHE A 71 3.48 20.60 -28.74
N SER A 72 4.31 20.56 -29.79
CA SER A 72 5.73 20.19 -29.73
C SER A 72 6.59 21.41 -29.48
#